data_AF-A0A1V1PT23-F1
#
_entry.id   AF-A0A1V1PT23-F1
#
_cell.length_a   1.000
_cell.length_b   1.000
_cell.length_c   1.000
_cell.angle_alpha   90.00
_cell.angle_beta   90.00
_cell.angle_gamma   90.00
#
_symmetry.space_group_name_H-M   'P 1'
#
loop_
_entity.id
_entity.type
_entity.pdbx_description
1 polymer ?
#
loop_
_entity_poly.entity_id
_entity_poly.type
_entity_poly.pdbx_seq_one_letter_code
_entity_poly.pdbx_strand_id
1 'polypeptide(L)'
;MMVAFTLFHLVVGLASLGLALRLWTAEERALWRSPLARLVAELLCWVYPIAAFASCKVAWTAYNDDVQHAFPMILTPILWLVVMGVVFAVVDFAEDGVLGNARRNV
;
A
#
# COMPACT_ATOMS: atom_id res chain seq x y z
N MET A 1 9.04 16.50 13.23
CA MET A 1 9.15 15.59 12.07
C MET A 1 8.42 14.26 12.29
N MET A 2 8.61 13.56 13.41
CA MET A 2 7.92 12.28 13.74
C MET A 2 6.39 12.34 13.64
N VAL A 3 5.78 13.41 14.18
CA VAL A 3 4.33 13.62 14.11
C VAL A 3 3.83 13.72 12.67
N ALA A 4 4.56 14.42 11.80
CA ALA A 4 4.16 14.59 10.39
C ALA A 4 4.14 13.24 9.65
N PHE A 5 5.18 12.41 9.85
CA PHE A 5 5.21 11.06 9.28
C PHE A 5 4.14 10.14 9.89
N THR A 6 3.86 10.27 11.18
CA THR A 6 2.77 9.53 11.83
C THR A 6 1.42 9.86 11.20
N LEU A 7 1.13 11.15 10.97
CA LEU A 7 -0.10 11.60 10.32
C LEU A 7 -0.17 11.14 8.86
N PHE A 8 0.94 11.24 8.13
CA PHE A 8 1.04 10.70 6.77
C PHE A 8 0.69 9.21 6.74
N HIS A 9 1.31 8.40 7.61
CA HIS A 9 1.05 6.97 7.70
C HIS A 9 -0.38 6.64 8.12
N LEU A 10 -0.99 7.46 8.99
CA LEU A 10 -2.40 7.31 9.34
C LEU A 10 -3.30 7.52 8.11
N VAL A 11 -3.12 8.62 7.38
CA VAL A 11 -3.93 8.93 6.19
C VAL A 11 -3.77 7.87 5.12
N VAL A 12 -2.53 7.51 4.78
CA VAL A 12 -2.26 6.50 3.76
C VAL A 12 -2.72 5.11 4.23
N GLY A 13 -2.58 4.81 5.52
CA GLY A 13 -3.02 3.53 6.10
C GLY A 13 -4.53 3.36 6.01
N LEU A 14 -5.29 4.42 6.30
CA LEU A 14 -6.74 4.43 6.11
C LEU A 14 -7.14 4.30 4.64
N ALA A 15 -6.43 4.98 3.73
CA ALA A 15 -6.67 4.85 2.29
C ALA A 15 -6.41 3.41 1.79
N SER A 16 -5.29 2.81 2.18
CA SER A 16 -4.96 1.41 1.85
C SER A 16 -5.97 0.43 2.44
N LEU A 17 -6.40 0.62 3.69
CA LEU A 17 -7.43 -0.20 4.30
C LEU A 17 -8.77 -0.07 3.57
N GLY A 18 -9.18 1.15 3.22
CA GLY A 18 -10.39 1.40 2.44
C GLY A 18 -10.35 0.69 1.07
N LEU A 19 -9.20 0.73 0.40
CA LEU A 19 -8.98 0.00 -0.86
C LEU A 19 -9.02 -1.52 -0.65
N ALA A 20 -8.39 -2.05 0.40
CA ALA A 20 -8.42 -3.48 0.72
C ALA A 20 -9.85 -3.98 0.93
N LEU A 21 -10.65 -3.22 1.69
CA LEU A 21 -12.07 -3.53 1.91
C LEU A 21 -12.89 -3.43 0.62
N ARG A 22 -12.59 -2.45 -0.24
CA ARG A 22 -13.25 -2.31 -1.55
C ARG A 22 -12.97 -3.50 -2.47
N LEU A 23 -11.74 -4.00 -2.51
CA LEU A 23 -11.32 -5.18 -3.29
C LEU A 23 -12.01 -6.49 -2.83
N TRP A 24 -12.61 -6.47 -1.64
CA TRP A 24 -13.45 -7.54 -1.10
C TRP A 24 -14.93 -7.47 -1.48
N THR A 25 -15.37 -6.44 -2.19
CA THR A 25 -16.76 -6.38 -2.67
C THR A 25 -16.96 -7.26 -3.91
N ALA A 26 -18.18 -7.75 -4.12
CA ALA A 26 -18.51 -8.55 -5.30
C ALA A 26 -18.40 -7.72 -6.60
N GLU A 27 -18.80 -6.46 -6.55
CA GLU A 27 -18.75 -5.51 -7.66
C GLU A 27 -17.32 -5.30 -8.14
N GLU A 28 -16.41 -4.96 -7.23
CA GLU A 28 -15.01 -4.73 -7.58
C GLU A 28 -14.38 -6.03 -8.11
N ARG A 29 -14.64 -7.17 -7.46
CA ARG A 29 -14.11 -8.48 -7.91
C ARG A 29 -14.47 -8.82 -9.35
N ALA A 30 -15.64 -8.40 -9.84
CA ALA A 30 -16.08 -8.65 -11.20
C ALA A 30 -15.31 -7.83 -12.26
N LEU A 31 -14.65 -6.74 -11.86
CA LEU A 31 -13.87 -5.87 -12.76
C LEU A 31 -12.47 -6.42 -13.06
N TRP A 32 -11.95 -7.30 -12.21
CA TRP A 32 -10.60 -7.86 -12.35
C TRP A 32 -10.60 -9.02 -13.33
N ARG A 33 -9.68 -8.98 -14.30
CA ARG A 33 -9.49 -10.09 -15.26
C ARG A 33 -8.68 -11.21 -14.63
N SER A 34 -7.68 -10.85 -13.84
CA SER A 34 -6.77 -11.78 -13.18
C SER A 34 -7.07 -11.90 -11.68
N PRO A 35 -7.56 -13.07 -11.20
CA PRO A 35 -7.75 -13.31 -9.77
C PRO A 35 -6.46 -13.19 -8.96
N LEU A 36 -5.31 -13.54 -9.57
CA LEU A 36 -4.00 -13.44 -8.93
C LEU A 36 -3.57 -11.97 -8.76
N ALA A 37 -3.78 -11.15 -9.79
CA ALA A 37 -3.46 -9.72 -9.71
C ALA A 37 -4.28 -9.02 -8.62
N ARG A 38 -5.57 -9.36 -8.52
CA ARG A 38 -6.43 -8.88 -7.44
C ARG A 38 -5.94 -9.31 -6.06
N LEU A 39 -5.56 -10.59 -5.91
CA LEU A 39 -5.04 -11.10 -4.63
C LEU A 39 -3.75 -10.36 -4.22
N VAL A 40 -2.85 -10.11 -5.18
CA VAL A 40 -1.64 -9.32 -4.93
C VAL A 40 -1.98 -7.90 -4.49
N ALA A 41 -2.89 -7.22 -5.20
CA ALA A 41 -3.36 -5.88 -4.83
C ALA A 41 -3.98 -5.84 -3.42
N GLU A 42 -4.80 -6.85 -3.10
CA GLU A 42 -5.44 -7.02 -1.80
C GLU A 42 -4.39 -7.16 -0.68
N LEU A 43 -3.41 -8.05 -0.87
CA LEU A 43 -2.32 -8.26 0.09
C LEU A 43 -1.47 -7.01 0.29
N LEU A 44 -1.12 -6.30 -0.79
CA LEU A 44 -0.34 -5.06 -0.70
C LEU A 44 -1.05 -3.99 0.13
N CYS A 45 -2.36 -3.83 -0.08
CA CYS A 45 -3.21 -2.89 0.65
C CYS A 45 -3.38 -3.28 2.13
N TRP A 46 -3.45 -4.58 2.45
CA TRP A 46 -3.54 -5.05 3.83
C TRP A 46 -2.24 -4.90 4.63
N VAL A 47 -1.08 -5.12 3.98
CA VAL A 47 0.22 -5.09 4.67
C VAL A 47 0.59 -3.66 5.11
N TYR A 48 0.31 -2.65 4.28
CA TYR A 48 0.74 -1.28 4.57
C TYR A 48 0.26 -0.73 5.94
N PRO A 49 -1.04 -0.76 6.31
CA PRO A 49 -1.48 -0.21 7.59
C PRO A 49 -0.85 -0.92 8.80
N ILE A 50 -0.60 -2.23 8.70
CA ILE A 50 0.06 -3.01 9.76
C ILE A 50 1.53 -2.59 9.89
N ALA A 51 2.26 -2.53 8.78
CA ALA A 51 3.66 -2.11 8.75
C ALA A 51 3.83 -0.66 9.23
N ALA A 52 2.93 0.22 8.81
CA ALA A 52 2.89 1.63 9.22
C ALA A 52 2.66 1.78 10.72
N PHE A 53 1.68 1.06 11.28
CA PHE A 53 1.41 1.09 12.73
C PHE A 53 2.59 0.56 13.55
N ALA A 54 3.14 -0.58 13.16
CA ALA A 54 4.30 -1.18 13.85
C ALA A 54 5.52 -0.27 13.79
N SER A 55 5.82 0.31 12.62
CA SER A 55 6.95 1.21 12.43
C SER A 55 6.79 2.50 13.23
N CYS A 56 5.61 3.13 13.21
CA CYS A 56 5.33 4.30 14.04
C CYS A 56 5.55 4.01 15.53
N LYS A 57 5.03 2.89 16.04
CA LYS A 57 5.21 2.50 17.44
C LYS A 57 6.70 2.37 17.80
N VAL A 58 7.44 1.56 17.04
CA VAL A 58 8.86 1.30 17.30
C VAL A 58 9.69 2.58 17.18
N ALA A 59 9.39 3.41 16.18
CA ALA A 59 10.10 4.66 15.94
C ALA A 59 9.86 5.69 17.06
N TRP A 60 8.64 5.76 17.62
CA TRP A 60 8.35 6.62 18.77
C TRP A 60 9.05 6.14 20.04
N THR A 61 9.12 4.82 20.28
CA THR A 61 9.92 4.27 21.39
C THR A 61 11.39 4.65 21.23
N ALA A 62 11.99 4.38 20.08
CA ALA A 62 13.38 4.73 19.80
C ALA A 62 13.66 6.24 19.91
N TYR A 63 12.71 7.09 19.48
CA TYR A 63 12.84 8.54 19.59
C TYR A 63 12.86 9.01 21.06
N ASN A 64 12.01 8.42 21.91
CA ASN A 64 11.96 8.76 23.34
C ASN A 64 13.19 8.24 24.11
N ASP A 65 13.81 7.17 23.62
CA ASP A 65 15.04 6.59 24.18
C ASP A 65 16.32 7.27 23.62
N ASP A 66 16.18 8.38 22.88
CA ASP A 66 17.27 9.13 22.21
C ASP A 66 18.13 8.28 21.25
N VAL A 67 17.51 7.27 20.66
CA VAL A 67 18.18 6.33 19.77
C VAL A 67 18.23 6.91 18.34
N GLN A 68 19.45 7.06 17.80
CA GLN A 68 19.69 7.73 16.51
C GLN A 68 18.94 7.14 15.31
N HIS A 69 18.55 5.87 15.36
CA HIS A 69 17.88 5.18 14.25
C HIS A 69 16.35 5.25 14.27
N ALA A 70 15.75 6.05 15.17
CA ALA A 70 14.30 6.29 15.21
C ALA A 70 13.75 6.83 13.88
N PHE A 71 14.50 7.70 13.19
CA PHE A 71 14.06 8.31 11.94
C PHE A 71 14.06 7.33 10.75
N PRO A 72 15.11 6.53 10.50
CA PRO A 72 15.03 5.43 9.53
C PRO A 72 13.85 4.48 9.75
N MET A 73 13.51 4.18 11.01
CA MET A 73 12.40 3.29 11.33
C MET A 73 11.05 3.82 10.83
N ILE A 74 10.76 5.11 11.03
CA ILE A 74 9.50 5.71 10.55
C ILE A 74 9.45 5.82 9.02
N LEU A 75 10.58 5.80 8.32
CA LEU A 75 10.60 5.82 6.85
C LEU A 75 10.37 4.43 6.22
N THR A 76 10.54 3.34 6.96
CA THR A 76 10.43 1.96 6.45
C THR A 76 9.14 1.70 5.66
N PRO A 77 7.93 2.14 6.11
CA PRO A 77 6.71 1.91 5.35
C PRO A 77 6.67 2.66 4.01
N ILE A 78 7.45 3.73 3.83
CA ILE A 78 7.54 4.45 2.55
C ILE A 78 8.16 3.55 1.47
N LEU A 79 9.13 2.72 1.83
CA LEU A 79 9.69 1.75 0.89
C LEU A 79 8.64 0.75 0.41
N TRP A 80 7.69 0.36 1.29
CA TRP A 80 6.56 -0.46 0.89
C TRP A 80 5.65 0.24 -0.13
N LEU A 81 5.45 1.55 -0.01
CA LEU A 81 4.69 2.32 -1.01
C LEU A 81 5.37 2.32 -2.37
N VAL A 82 6.70 2.36 -2.41
CA VAL A 82 7.46 2.23 -3.67
C VAL A 82 7.23 0.86 -4.28
N VAL A 83 7.34 -0.22 -3.49
CA VAL A 83 7.06 -1.59 -3.95
C VAL A 83 5.62 -1.71 -4.46
N MET A 84 4.66 -1.20 -3.69
CA MET A 84 3.26 -1.18 -4.04
C MET A 84 3.05 -0.46 -5.39
N GLY A 85 3.61 0.74 -5.57
CA GLY A 85 3.51 1.49 -6.83
C GLY A 85 4.10 0.75 -8.03
N VAL A 86 5.26 0.10 -7.87
CA VAL A 86 5.86 -0.72 -8.94
C VAL A 86 4.97 -1.91 -9.29
N VAL A 87 4.45 -2.62 -8.28
CA VAL A 87 3.60 -3.80 -8.53
C VAL A 87 2.28 -3.39 -9.18
N PHE A 88 1.64 -2.30 -8.75
CA PHE A 88 0.43 -1.80 -9.40
C PHE A 88 0.68 -1.38 -10.84
N ALA A 89 1.82 -0.74 -11.14
CA ALA A 89 2.18 -0.41 -12.52
C ALA A 89 2.35 -1.66 -13.39
N VAL A 90 2.94 -2.73 -12.86
CA VAL A 90 3.08 -4.02 -13.57
C VAL A 90 1.72 -4.69 -13.77
N VAL A 91 0.85 -4.69 -12.77
CA VAL A 91 -0.50 -5.25 -12.84
C VAL A 91 -1.34 -4.51 -13.87
N ASP A 92 -1.32 -3.18 -13.85
CA ASP A 92 -2.03 -2.33 -14.82
C ASP A 92 -1.55 -2.61 -16.24
N PHE A 93 -0.23 -2.67 -16.44
CA PHE A 93 0.36 -3.07 -17.73
C PHE A 93 -0.08 -4.47 -18.19
N ALA A 94 -0.22 -5.42 -17.26
CA ALA A 94 -0.60 -6.80 -17.59
C ALA A 94 -2.10 -6.97 -17.86
N GLU A 95 -2.97 -6.24 -17.15
CA GLU A 95 -4.43 -6.31 -17.33
C GLU A 95 -4.93 -5.48 -18.53
N ASP A 96 -4.37 -4.29 -18.72
CA ASP A 96 -4.81 -3.30 -19.71
C ASP A 96 -3.86 -3.15 -20.92
N GLY A 97 -2.60 -3.59 -20.82
CA GLY A 97 -1.56 -3.38 -21.83
C GLY A 97 -0.89 -2.01 -21.73
N VAL A 98 0.07 -1.71 -22.61
CA VAL A 98 0.90 -0.48 -22.59
C VAL A 98 0.06 0.82 -22.61
N LEU A 99 -1.18 0.78 -23.13
CA LEU A 99 -2.08 1.94 -23.32
C LEU A 99 -3.59 1.57 -23.22
N GLY A 100 -3.98 0.50 -22.53
CA GLY A 100 -5.39 0.04 -22.54
C GLY A 100 -5.80 -0.72 -23.82
N ASN A 101 -4.84 -1.02 -24.70
CA ASN A 101 -5.05 -1.65 -26.01
C ASN A 101 -5.59 -3.10 -25.92
N ALA A 102 -5.64 -3.68 -24.72
CA ALA A 102 -6.27 -4.98 -24.47
C ALA A 102 -7.78 -4.88 -24.15
N ARG A 103 -8.39 -3.70 -24.22
CA ARG A 103 -9.86 -3.59 -24.28
C ARG A 103 -10.32 -4.17 -25.62
N ARG A 104 -10.80 -5.41 -25.60
CA ARG A 104 -11.64 -5.93 -26.69
C ARG A 104 -12.79 -4.96 -26.84
N ASN A 105 -12.84 -4.29 -27.99
CA ASN A 105 -13.97 -3.52 -28.46
C ASN A 105 -15.24 -4.36 -28.26
N VAL A 106 -16.13 -3.89 -27.38
CA VAL A 106 -17.54 -4.27 -27.37
C VAL A 106 -18.28 -3.12 -28.00
#